data_AF-A0A6J7L8J0-F1
#
_entry.id   AF-A0A6J7L8J0-F1
#
_cell.length_a   1.000
_cell.length_b   1.000
_cell.length_c   1.000
_cell.angle_alpha   90.00
_cell.angle_beta   90.00
_cell.angle_gamma   90.00
#
_symmetry.space_group_name_H-M   'P 1'
#
loop_
_entity.id
_entity.type
_entity.pdbx_description
1 polymer ?
#
loop_
_entity_poly.entity_id
_entity_poly.type
_entity_poly.pdbx_seq_one_letter_code
_entity_poly.pdbx_strand_id
1 'polypeptide(L)'
;MLLGTQCMTVYKAIKAEAEAAAALAIALSNGDQASADALATGVTADSETGMDVASVLLVPVGITAETVKDVVADGFTTADKLCTTDELKAACEKYGVK
;
A
#
# COMPACT_ATOMS: atom_id res chain seq x y z
N MET A 1 10.27 11.50 -10.11
CA MET A 1 9.24 11.87 -9.16
C MET A 1 9.23 13.38 -9.13
N LEU A 2 8.82 14.03 -8.04
CA LEU A 2 8.62 15.48 -7.98
C LEU A 2 9.76 16.32 -8.61
N LEU A 3 11.04 15.97 -8.35
CA LEU A 3 12.21 16.67 -8.92
C LEU A 3 12.80 16.03 -10.20
N GLY A 4 12.12 15.04 -10.80
CA GLY A 4 12.60 14.36 -12.01
C GLY A 4 13.73 13.34 -11.82
N THR A 5 14.28 13.16 -10.62
CA THR A 5 15.43 12.27 -10.34
C THR A 5 15.11 10.79 -10.16
N GLN A 6 13.83 10.41 -10.21
CA GLN A 6 13.32 9.03 -10.07
C GLN A 6 12.23 8.83 -11.13
N CYS A 7 12.04 7.65 -11.72
CA CYS A 7 10.98 7.51 -12.73
C CYS A 7 9.60 7.31 -12.08
N MET A 8 9.50 6.35 -11.16
CA MET A 8 8.27 5.96 -10.47
C MET A 8 8.60 5.24 -9.17
N THR A 9 7.59 4.83 -8.40
CA THR A 9 7.69 3.84 -7.34
C THR A 9 6.42 2.97 -7.31
N VAL A 10 6.43 1.88 -6.54
CA VAL A 10 5.25 1.05 -6.28
C VAL A 10 4.86 1.24 -4.82
N TYR A 11 3.69 1.83 -4.60
CA TYR A 11 3.12 2.04 -3.28
C TYR A 11 2.36 0.80 -2.83
N LYS A 12 2.67 0.37 -1.61
CA LYS A 12 2.02 -0.73 -0.91
C LYS A 12 1.51 -0.17 0.41
N ALA A 13 0.19 -0.01 0.52
CA ALA A 13 -0.43 0.63 1.68
C ALA A 13 -0.28 -0.26 2.93
N ILE A 14 0.67 0.10 3.80
CA ILE A 14 0.97 -0.67 5.02
C ILE A 14 -0.25 -0.76 5.93
N LYS A 15 -1.08 0.29 5.98
CA LYS A 15 -2.31 0.28 6.76
C LYS A 15 -3.27 -0.82 6.28
N ALA A 16 -3.51 -0.89 4.97
CA ALA A 16 -4.38 -1.91 4.39
C ALA A 16 -3.82 -3.33 4.62
N GLU A 17 -2.51 -3.51 4.47
CA GLU A 17 -1.82 -4.78 4.75
C GLU A 17 -2.03 -5.21 6.21
N ALA A 18 -1.81 -4.29 7.14
CA ALA A 18 -1.97 -4.56 8.58
C ALA A 18 -3.42 -4.85 8.96
N GLU A 19 -4.39 -4.12 8.38
CA GLU A 19 -5.82 -4.35 8.62
C GLU A 19 -6.27 -5.72 8.09
N ALA A 20 -5.84 -6.10 6.89
CA ALA A 20 -6.12 -7.41 6.31
C ALA A 20 -5.50 -8.54 7.15
N ALA A 21 -4.23 -8.40 7.55
CA ALA A 21 -3.56 -9.37 8.41
C ALA A 21 -4.23 -9.52 9.78
N ALA A 22 -4.64 -8.39 10.39
CA ALA A 22 -5.35 -8.41 11.67
C ALA A 22 -6.73 -9.08 11.55
N ALA A 23 -7.50 -8.77 10.50
CA ALA A 23 -8.79 -9.39 10.26
C ALA A 23 -8.67 -10.91 10.10
N LEU A 24 -7.68 -11.37 9.33
CA LEU A 24 -7.41 -12.79 9.14
C LEU A 24 -6.99 -13.47 10.46
N ALA A 25 -6.09 -12.86 11.21
CA ALA A 25 -5.63 -13.39 12.51
C ALA A 25 -6.79 -13.50 13.52
N ILE A 26 -7.69 -12.51 13.56
CA ILE A 26 -8.86 -12.53 14.43
C ILE A 26 -9.81 -13.68 14.04
N ALA A 27 -10.11 -13.84 12.75
CA ALA A 27 -10.98 -14.91 12.27
C ALA A 27 -10.41 -16.30 12.63
N LEU A 28 -9.14 -16.53 12.32
CA LEU A 28 -8.45 -17.78 12.62
C LEU A 28 -8.36 -18.04 14.12
N SER A 29 -8.04 -17.03 14.94
CA SER A 29 -7.97 -17.17 16.39
C SER A 29 -9.31 -17.52 17.03
N ASN A 30 -10.43 -17.13 16.40
CA ASN A 30 -11.78 -17.50 16.84
C ASN A 30 -12.24 -18.86 16.28
N GLY A 31 -11.42 -19.53 15.47
CA GLY A 31 -11.78 -20.76 14.76
C GLY A 31 -12.79 -20.56 13.62
N ASP A 32 -13.01 -19.31 13.18
CA ASP A 32 -13.93 -18.97 12.10
C ASP A 32 -13.22 -19.06 10.75
N GLN A 33 -13.07 -20.30 10.29
CA GLN A 33 -12.41 -20.58 9.02
C GLN A 33 -13.20 -20.02 7.82
N ALA A 34 -14.53 -20.01 7.87
CA ALA A 34 -15.36 -19.49 6.78
C ALA A 34 -15.11 -17.99 6.55
N SER A 35 -14.99 -17.19 7.61
CA SER A 35 -14.63 -15.78 7.51
C SER A 35 -13.20 -15.59 7.02
N ALA A 36 -12.24 -16.41 7.47
CA ALA A 36 -10.86 -16.36 7.00
C ALA A 36 -10.76 -16.66 5.48
N ASP A 37 -11.46 -17.69 5.02
CA ASP A 37 -11.51 -18.07 3.59
C ASP A 37 -12.21 -16.99 2.75
N ALA A 38 -13.24 -16.34 3.29
CA ALA A 38 -13.94 -15.25 2.60
C ALA A 38 -13.07 -13.98 2.43
N LEU A 39 -12.06 -13.79 3.27
CA LEU A 39 -11.10 -12.69 3.13
C LEU A 39 -10.04 -12.98 2.06
N ALA A 40 -9.77 -14.25 1.76
CA ALA A 40 -8.78 -14.63 0.76
C ALA A 40 -9.23 -14.20 -0.64
N THR A 41 -8.37 -13.48 -1.35
CA THR A 41 -8.63 -13.00 -2.72
C THR A 41 -7.79 -13.74 -3.76
N GLY A 42 -6.94 -14.67 -3.34
CA GLY A 42 -6.12 -15.48 -4.21
C GLY A 42 -5.41 -16.61 -3.48
N VAL A 43 -4.43 -17.19 -4.15
CA VAL A 43 -3.62 -18.31 -3.67
C VAL A 43 -2.16 -17.99 -3.93
N THR A 44 -1.31 -18.23 -2.94
CA THR A 44 0.14 -18.13 -3.05
C THR A 44 0.75 -19.49 -2.80
N ALA A 45 1.63 -19.94 -3.70
CA ALA A 45 2.40 -21.16 -3.47
C ALA A 45 3.48 -20.88 -2.42
N ASP A 46 3.47 -21.65 -1.33
CA ASP A 46 4.52 -21.63 -0.33
C ASP A 46 5.82 -22.18 -0.95
N SER A 47 6.91 -21.40 -0.89
CA SER A 47 8.15 -21.74 -1.59
C SER A 47 8.93 -22.89 -0.97
N GLU A 48 8.63 -23.28 0.27
CA GLU A 48 9.35 -24.34 0.99
C GLU A 48 8.62 -25.68 0.90
N THR A 49 7.31 -25.64 1.09
CA THR A 49 6.44 -26.82 1.14
C THR A 49 5.76 -27.11 -0.20
N GLY A 50 5.70 -26.13 -1.10
CA GLY A 50 4.99 -26.23 -2.38
C GLY A 50 3.48 -26.28 -2.24
N MET A 51 2.94 -26.03 -1.05
CA MET A 51 1.50 -26.03 -0.81
C MET A 51 0.87 -24.72 -1.28
N ASP A 52 -0.32 -24.82 -1.84
CA ASP A 52 -1.15 -23.67 -2.17
C ASP A 52 -1.78 -23.11 -0.89
N VAL A 53 -1.48 -21.84 -0.58
CA VAL A 53 -1.95 -21.14 0.62
C VAL A 53 -2.94 -20.05 0.23
N ALA A 54 -4.17 -20.14 0.74
CA ALA A 54 -5.17 -19.09 0.59
C ALA A 54 -4.62 -17.78 1.14
N SER A 55 -4.65 -16.73 0.31
CA SER A 55 -3.95 -15.47 0.57
C SER A 55 -4.85 -14.28 0.32
N VAL A 56 -4.71 -13.25 1.15
CA VAL A 56 -5.25 -11.92 0.85
C VAL A 56 -4.22 -11.19 -0.01
N LEU A 57 -4.50 -11.06 -1.30
CA LEU A 57 -3.62 -10.37 -2.25
C LEU A 57 -4.12 -8.95 -2.47
N LEU A 58 -3.49 -7.99 -1.78
CA LEU A 58 -3.75 -6.58 -1.98
C LEU A 58 -3.14 -6.08 -3.30
N VAL A 59 -3.80 -5.11 -3.92
CA VAL A 59 -3.35 -4.53 -5.19
C VAL A 59 -2.33 -3.42 -4.92
N PRO A 60 -1.06 -3.57 -5.34
CA PRO A 60 -0.09 -2.49 -5.26
C PRO A 60 -0.40 -1.41 -6.30
N VAL A 61 -0.06 -0.16 -5.98
CA VAL A 61 -0.36 0.99 -6.84
C VAL A 61 0.91 1.61 -7.39
N GLY A 62 1.01 1.77 -8.70
CA GLY A 62 2.11 2.49 -9.34
C GLY A 62 2.00 4.00 -9.09
N ILE A 63 3.05 4.61 -8.55
CA ILE A 63 3.07 6.04 -8.25
C ILE A 63 4.09 6.76 -9.15
N THR A 64 3.63 7.83 -9.78
CA THR A 64 4.45 8.78 -10.55
C THR A 64 4.41 10.16 -9.90
N ALA A 65 5.04 11.16 -10.51
CA ALA A 65 4.92 12.53 -10.01
C ALA A 65 3.46 13.03 -10.01
N GLU A 66 2.61 12.55 -10.92
CA GLU A 66 1.21 12.96 -11.07
C GLU A 66 0.28 12.36 -10.01
N THR A 67 0.63 11.17 -9.50
CA THR A 67 -0.18 10.40 -8.54
C THR A 67 0.41 10.38 -7.13
N VAL A 68 1.53 11.05 -6.87
CA VAL A 68 2.16 11.08 -5.54
C VAL A 68 1.26 11.70 -4.45
N LYS A 69 0.33 12.58 -4.85
CA LYS A 69 -0.69 13.14 -3.95
C LYS A 69 -1.60 12.06 -3.34
N ASP A 70 -1.77 10.92 -4.01
CA ASP A 70 -2.64 9.85 -3.54
C ASP A 70 -2.06 9.17 -2.29
N VAL A 71 -0.74 9.12 -2.15
CA VAL A 71 -0.04 8.61 -0.95
C VAL A 71 -0.24 9.54 0.26
N VAL A 72 -0.34 10.85 0.01
CA VAL A 72 -0.66 11.84 1.05
C VAL A 72 -2.14 11.78 1.40
N ALA A 73 -3.02 11.62 0.41
CA ALA A 73 -4.45 11.46 0.61
C ALA A 73 -4.79 10.18 1.40
N ASP A 74 -4.03 9.10 1.20
CA ASP A 74 -4.14 7.86 1.99
C ASP A 74 -3.67 8.04 3.45
N GLY A 75 -2.96 9.13 3.76
CA GLY A 75 -2.50 9.45 5.11
C GLY A 75 -1.21 8.74 5.53
N PHE A 76 -0.52 8.09 4.59
CA PHE A 76 0.77 7.45 4.85
C PHE A 76 1.86 8.46 5.24
N THR A 77 1.82 9.64 4.64
CA THR A 77 2.70 10.77 4.96
C THR A 77 1.93 12.09 4.80
N THR A 78 2.57 13.21 5.08
CA THR A 78 1.99 14.55 4.93
C THR A 78 2.76 15.37 3.91
N ALA A 79 2.12 16.37 3.30
CA ALA A 79 2.81 17.29 2.40
C ALA A 79 3.95 18.03 3.09
N ASP A 80 3.79 18.43 4.35
CA ASP A 80 4.87 19.07 5.14
C ASP A 80 6.15 18.22 5.24
N LYS A 81 6.01 16.89 5.28
CA LYS A 81 7.15 15.96 5.30
C LYS A 81 7.78 15.78 3.92
N LEU A 82 7.03 16.01 2.84
CA LEU A 82 7.48 15.81 1.47
C LEU A 82 8.04 17.10 0.84
N CYS A 83 7.41 18.24 1.11
CA CYS A 83 7.64 19.53 0.47
C CYS A 83 8.57 20.42 1.31
N THR A 84 9.75 19.90 1.66
CA THR A 84 10.64 20.49 2.67
C THR A 84 11.57 21.58 2.15
N THR A 85 11.93 21.55 0.86
CA THR A 85 12.77 22.55 0.19
C THR A 85 11.94 23.41 -0.76
N ASP A 86 12.42 24.59 -1.15
CA ASP A 86 11.66 25.48 -2.04
C ASP A 86 11.43 24.85 -3.44
N GLU A 87 12.40 24.07 -3.93
CA GLU A 87 12.25 23.28 -5.16
C GLU A 87 11.15 22.21 -5.02
N LEU A 88 11.10 21.52 -3.88
CA LEU A 88 10.07 20.52 -3.60
C LEU A 88 8.70 21.16 -3.40
N LYS A 89 8.62 22.32 -2.74
CA LYS A 89 7.35 23.08 -2.61
C LYS A 89 6.79 23.46 -3.97
N ALA A 90 7.63 24.01 -4.86
CA ALA A 90 7.21 24.34 -6.23
C ALA A 90 6.74 23.11 -7.01
N ALA A 91 7.44 21.97 -6.87
CA ALA A 91 7.02 20.71 -7.48
C ALA A 91 5.72 20.18 -6.87
N CYS A 92 5.57 20.21 -5.54
CA CYS A 92 4.35 19.81 -4.85
C CYS A 92 3.14 20.63 -5.32
N GLU A 93 3.29 21.95 -5.43
CA GLU A 93 2.25 22.83 -5.96
C GLU A 93 1.88 22.45 -7.40
N LYS A 94 2.88 22.26 -8.27
CA LYS A 94 2.69 21.82 -9.67
C LYS A 94 1.90 20.51 -9.78
N TYR A 95 2.18 19.53 -8.92
CA TYR A 95 1.54 18.22 -8.95
C TYR A 95 0.34 18.09 -8.00
N GLY A 96 -0.06 19.17 -7.33
CA GLY A 96 -1.24 19.20 -6.46
C GLY A 96 -1.10 18.42 -5.16
N VAL A 97 0.12 18.27 -4.64
CA VAL A 97 0.39 17.68 -3.32
C VAL A 97 0.15 18.74 -2.26
N LYS A 98 -0.80 18.48 -1.35
CA LYS A 98 -1.25 19.41 -0.31
C LYS A 98 -1.28 18.74 1.05
#